data_AF-A0A1C5RD40-F1
#
_entry.id   AF-A0A1C5RD40-F1
#
_cell.length_a   1.000
_cell.length_b   1.000
_cell.length_c   1.000
_cell.angle_alpha   90.00
_cell.angle_beta   90.00
_cell.angle_gamma   90.00
#
_symmetry.space_group_name_H-M   'P 1'
#
loop_
_entity.id
_entity.type
_entity.pdbx_description
1 polymer ?
#
loop_
_entity_poly.entity_id
_entity_poly.type
_entity_poly.pdbx_seq_one_letter_code
_entity_poly.pdbx_strand_id
1 'polypeptide(L)'
;MVESVFPQTNSNDGTVYYLTMDKTVDEYKGSVQEIQLIKEIANQLNTKYPNLDGKMIDKDNDGVVDNLMIIASVQSHGHFVSHATNAGNDTKLAGKGIGPYNLIETTFSDTSGYYGFNIHTAAHESSK
;
A
#
# COMPACT_ATOMS: atom_id res chain seq x y z
N MET A 1 -22.10 13.08 8.26
CA MET A 1 -22.05 11.99 7.25
C MET A 1 -20.60 11.55 7.22
N VAL A 2 -20.31 10.27 7.47
CA VAL A 2 -18.94 9.72 7.37
C VAL A 2 -18.91 8.93 6.08
N GLU A 3 -18.19 9.44 5.09
CA GLU A 3 -18.01 8.80 3.79
C GLU A 3 -16.74 7.97 3.85
N SER A 4 -16.85 6.65 3.62
CA SER A 4 -15.70 5.75 3.60
C SER A 4 -15.06 5.81 2.21
N VAL A 5 -13.85 6.37 2.12
CA VAL A 5 -13.05 6.49 0.89
C VAL A 5 -12.12 5.28 0.67
N PHE A 6 -12.42 4.13 1.27
CA PHE A 6 -11.56 2.95 1.24
C PHE A 6 -12.23 1.76 0.52
N PRO A 7 -11.55 1.14 -0.49
CA PRO A 7 -10.33 1.62 -1.14
C PRO A 7 -10.63 2.86 -2.01
N GLN A 8 -9.63 3.73 -2.19
CA GLN A 8 -9.79 4.91 -3.04
C GLN A 8 -10.00 4.47 -4.49
N THR A 9 -11.27 4.47 -4.90
CA THR A 9 -11.67 4.26 -6.28
C THR A 9 -11.42 5.54 -7.08
N ASN A 10 -11.10 5.40 -8.35
CA ASN A 10 -11.10 6.51 -9.29
C ASN A 10 -12.48 7.15 -9.28
N SER A 11 -12.55 8.43 -8.93
CA SER A 11 -13.81 9.16 -8.83
C SER A 11 -14.58 9.24 -10.15
N ASN A 12 -13.91 9.03 -11.29
CA ASN A 12 -14.53 9.11 -12.61
C ASN A 12 -15.22 7.80 -13.03
N ASP A 13 -14.71 6.64 -12.63
CA ASP A 13 -15.20 5.34 -13.12
C ASP A 13 -15.36 4.27 -12.02
N GLY A 14 -15.07 4.59 -10.76
CA GLY A 14 -15.19 3.70 -9.62
C GLY A 14 -14.14 2.57 -9.59
N THR A 15 -13.13 2.59 -10.48
CA THR A 15 -12.13 1.52 -10.57
C THR A 15 -11.02 1.68 -9.52
N VAL A 16 -10.45 0.56 -9.08
CA VAL A 16 -9.24 0.54 -8.26
C VAL A 16 -8.04 0.36 -9.19
N TYR A 17 -7.06 1.25 -9.10
CA TYR A 17 -5.80 1.08 -9.83
C TYR A 17 -4.87 0.16 -9.06
N TYR A 18 -4.55 -0.98 -9.66
CA TYR A 18 -3.52 -1.88 -9.16
C TYR A 18 -2.15 -1.45 -9.68
N LEU A 19 -1.13 -1.54 -8.83
CA LEU A 19 0.27 -1.55 -9.26
C LEU A 19 0.65 -3.01 -9.53
N THR A 20 1.07 -3.31 -10.75
CA THR A 20 1.64 -4.61 -11.08
C THR A 20 3.11 -4.58 -10.68
N MET A 21 3.50 -5.49 -9.81
CA MET A 21 4.89 -5.62 -9.36
C MET A 21 5.70 -6.45 -10.37
N ASP A 22 6.98 -6.13 -10.51
CA ASP A 22 7.89 -6.74 -11.49
C ASP A 22 8.33 -8.16 -11.08
N LYS A 23 8.36 -8.45 -9.78
CA LYS A 23 8.79 -9.75 -9.25
C LYS A 23 7.62 -10.61 -8.80
N THR A 24 7.90 -11.90 -8.63
CA THR A 24 6.95 -12.83 -8.04
C THR A 24 6.74 -12.54 -6.57
N VAL A 25 5.60 -12.99 -6.02
CA VAL A 25 5.26 -12.77 -4.61
C VAL A 25 6.32 -13.32 -3.65
N ASP A 26 6.94 -14.45 -4.00
CA ASP A 26 7.96 -15.10 -3.18
C ASP A 26 9.25 -14.29 -3.09
N GLU A 27 9.55 -13.46 -4.08
CA GLU A 27 10.74 -12.61 -4.11
C GLU A 27 10.61 -11.36 -3.22
N TYR A 28 9.41 -11.06 -2.74
CA TYR A 28 9.15 -10.00 -1.75
C TYR A 28 9.02 -10.53 -0.32
N LYS A 29 9.11 -11.85 -0.10
CA LYS A 29 8.98 -12.44 1.24
C LYS A 29 10.20 -12.16 2.12
N GLY A 30 9.94 -11.70 3.33
CA GLY A 30 10.95 -11.40 4.34
C GLY A 30 11.23 -9.91 4.49
N SER A 31 11.72 -9.50 5.65
CA SER A 31 11.84 -8.08 6.01
C SER A 31 12.71 -7.27 5.04
N VAL A 32 13.83 -7.83 4.57
CA VAL A 32 14.72 -7.14 3.62
C VAL A 32 14.08 -7.01 2.24
N GLN A 33 13.38 -8.06 1.80
CA GLN A 33 12.71 -8.13 0.51
C GLN A 33 11.46 -7.25 0.47
N GLU A 34 10.75 -7.12 1.58
CA GLU A 34 9.58 -6.24 1.69
C GLU A 34 9.98 -4.76 1.59
N ILE A 35 11.16 -4.36 2.08
CA ILE A 35 11.69 -3.03 1.80
C ILE A 35 11.91 -2.82 0.29
N GLN A 36 12.24 -3.87 -0.48
CA GLN A 36 12.32 -3.76 -1.94
C GLN A 36 10.95 -3.60 -2.59
N LEU A 37 9.90 -4.25 -2.04
CA LEU A 37 8.52 -4.02 -2.47
C LEU A 37 8.14 -2.53 -2.31
N ILE A 38 8.45 -1.94 -1.15
CA ILE A 38 8.16 -0.53 -0.86
C ILE A 38 8.92 0.40 -1.80
N LYS A 39 10.20 0.11 -2.07
CA LYS A 39 11.02 0.86 -3.04
C LYS A 39 10.39 0.85 -4.42
N GLU A 40 9.92 -0.30 -4.86
CA GLU A 40 9.30 -0.45 -6.17
C GLU A 40 7.95 0.27 -6.26
N ILE A 41 7.10 0.14 -5.23
CA ILE A 41 5.84 0.90 -5.13
C ILE A 41 6.11 2.40 -5.23
N ALA A 42 7.06 2.91 -4.45
CA ALA A 42 7.41 4.33 -4.45
C ALA A 42 7.92 4.78 -5.83
N ASN A 43 8.78 3.99 -6.48
CA ASN A 43 9.29 4.28 -7.82
C ASN A 43 8.17 4.33 -8.87
N GLN A 44 7.27 3.34 -8.87
CA GLN A 44 6.15 3.30 -9.81
C GLN A 44 5.19 4.48 -9.58
N LEU A 45 4.86 4.80 -8.32
CA LEU A 45 4.00 5.93 -7.98
C LEU A 45 4.61 7.29 -8.34
N ASN A 46 5.90 7.50 -8.05
CA ASN A 46 6.60 8.72 -8.45
C ASN A 46 6.68 8.86 -9.98
N THR A 47 6.82 7.76 -10.71
CA THR A 47 6.84 7.75 -12.17
C THR A 47 5.46 8.08 -12.75
N LYS A 48 4.40 7.49 -12.18
CA LYS A 48 3.01 7.71 -12.62
C LYS A 48 2.47 9.09 -12.23
N TYR A 49 2.88 9.60 -11.08
CA TYR A 49 2.42 10.88 -10.51
C TYR A 49 3.63 11.78 -10.17
N PRO A 50 4.40 12.24 -11.17
CA PRO A 50 5.61 13.03 -10.95
C PRO A 50 5.35 14.39 -10.27
N ASN A 51 4.10 14.87 -10.33
CA ASN A 51 3.67 16.14 -9.75
C ASN A 51 2.82 15.97 -8.48
N LEU A 52 2.80 14.78 -7.87
CA LEU A 52 2.13 14.59 -6.59
C LEU A 52 2.72 15.55 -5.56
N ASP A 53 1.88 16.41 -4.97
CA ASP A 53 2.32 17.31 -3.90
C ASP A 53 2.51 16.51 -2.61
N GLY A 54 3.74 16.43 -2.12
CA GLY A 54 4.07 15.75 -0.87
C GLY A 54 3.28 16.25 0.34
N LYS A 55 2.80 17.50 0.34
CA LYS A 55 1.92 18.04 1.42
C LYS A 55 0.54 17.39 1.47
N MET A 56 0.18 16.59 0.46
CA MET A 56 -1.07 15.84 0.46
C MET A 56 -0.98 14.56 1.28
N ILE A 57 0.23 14.03 1.47
CA ILE A 57 0.51 12.75 2.14
C ILE A 57 1.36 12.90 3.41
N ASP A 58 1.87 14.10 3.68
CA ASP A 58 2.57 14.53 4.89
C ASP A 58 1.88 15.81 5.36
N LYS A 59 0.85 15.65 6.20
CA LYS A 59 -0.06 16.73 6.63
C LYS A 59 0.48 17.49 7.84
N ASP A 60 1.19 16.82 8.73
CA ASP A 60 1.82 17.46 9.88
C ASP A 60 3.19 18.09 9.55
N ASN A 61 3.70 17.83 8.33
CA ASN A 61 4.90 18.41 7.75
C ASN A 61 6.17 18.02 8.51
N ASP A 62 6.24 16.78 9.01
CA ASP A 62 7.43 16.20 9.64
C ASP A 62 8.45 15.63 8.62
N GLY A 63 8.06 15.56 7.34
CA GLY A 63 8.88 15.04 6.25
C GLY A 63 8.66 13.55 5.95
N VAL A 64 7.75 12.89 6.64
CA VAL A 64 7.39 11.47 6.51
C VAL A 64 5.95 11.36 6.01
N VAL A 65 5.64 10.30 5.27
CA VAL A 65 4.25 10.00 4.88
C VAL A 65 3.46 9.62 6.12
N ASP A 66 2.34 10.33 6.38
CA ASP A 66 1.54 10.15 7.60
C ASP A 66 0.99 8.72 7.72
N ASN A 67 0.42 8.21 6.62
CA ASN A 67 -0.27 6.93 6.57
C ASN A 67 -0.05 6.24 5.22
N LEU A 68 0.68 5.12 5.23
CA LEU A 68 0.80 4.23 4.09
C LEU A 68 0.16 2.87 4.40
N MET A 69 -0.82 2.48 3.60
CA MET A 69 -1.38 1.13 3.61
C MET A 69 -1.14 0.46 2.26
N ILE A 70 -0.54 -0.72 2.30
CA ILE A 70 -0.29 -1.58 1.17
C ILE A 70 -1.27 -2.74 1.23
N ILE A 71 -2.13 -2.83 0.22
CA ILE A 71 -3.04 -3.96 0.05
C ILE A 71 -2.44 -4.86 -1.01
N ALA A 72 -1.73 -5.90 -0.58
CA ALA A 72 -1.13 -6.88 -1.47
C ALA A 72 -2.24 -7.80 -2.01
N SER A 73 -2.50 -7.74 -3.32
CA SER A 73 -3.47 -8.61 -3.97
C SER A 73 -2.74 -9.81 -4.57
N VAL A 74 -3.00 -11.00 -4.02
CA VAL A 74 -2.32 -12.26 -4.37
C VAL A 74 -3.33 -13.34 -4.81
N GLN A 75 -2.88 -14.33 -5.58
CA GLN A 75 -3.80 -15.37 -6.13
C GLN A 75 -4.31 -16.36 -5.06
N SER A 76 -3.58 -16.52 -3.95
CA SER A 76 -3.95 -17.40 -2.83
C SER A 76 -3.46 -16.81 -1.52
N HIS A 77 -4.09 -17.14 -0.40
CA HIS A 77 -3.65 -16.64 0.91
C HIS A 77 -2.31 -17.28 1.34
N GLY A 78 -1.63 -16.62 2.28
CA GLY A 78 -0.45 -17.15 2.99
C GLY A 78 0.90 -16.72 2.42
N HIS A 79 0.94 -15.69 1.58
CA HIS A 79 2.19 -15.13 1.05
C HIS A 79 2.75 -14.01 1.92
N PHE A 80 1.88 -13.14 2.42
CA PHE A 80 2.24 -12.10 3.36
C PHE A 80 1.47 -12.25 4.67
N VAL A 81 2.18 -12.04 5.78
CA VAL A 81 1.54 -11.88 7.09
C VAL A 81 1.11 -10.42 7.21
N SER A 82 -0.15 -10.16 7.52
CA SER A 82 -0.62 -8.78 7.71
C SER A 82 0.03 -8.18 8.96
N HIS A 83 0.59 -6.98 8.85
CA HIS A 83 1.31 -6.34 9.94
C HIS A 83 1.48 -4.82 9.73
N ALA A 84 1.86 -4.13 10.80
CA ALA A 84 2.34 -2.76 10.81
C ALA A 84 3.83 -2.75 11.20
N THR A 85 4.66 -2.00 10.47
CA THR A 85 6.09 -1.82 10.77
C THR A 85 6.63 -0.53 10.15
N ASN A 86 7.94 -0.31 10.19
CA ASN A 86 8.59 0.90 9.69
C ASN A 86 9.61 0.58 8.59
N ALA A 87 9.57 1.33 7.49
CA ALA A 87 10.42 1.16 6.32
C ALA A 87 11.75 1.93 6.37
N GLY A 88 12.03 2.64 7.47
CA GLY A 88 13.32 3.27 7.75
C GLY A 88 13.54 4.64 7.09
N ASN A 89 12.54 5.23 6.44
CA ASN A 89 12.58 6.57 5.80
C ASN A 89 13.56 6.74 4.61
N ASP A 90 14.32 5.72 4.24
CA ASP A 90 15.28 5.76 3.12
C ASP A 90 14.58 5.91 1.75
N THR A 91 13.39 5.32 1.62
CA THR A 91 12.58 5.35 0.40
C THR A 91 11.67 6.58 0.43
N LYS A 92 11.48 7.23 -0.73
CA LYS A 92 10.69 8.47 -0.81
C LYS A 92 9.52 8.38 -1.79
N LEU A 93 8.37 8.90 -1.39
CA LEU A 93 7.20 9.15 -2.24
C LEU A 93 6.92 10.66 -2.26
N ALA A 94 6.86 11.28 -3.44
CA ALA A 94 6.68 12.74 -3.58
C ALA A 94 7.66 13.57 -2.71
N GLY A 95 8.90 13.09 -2.56
CA GLY A 95 9.92 13.72 -1.74
C GLY A 95 9.81 13.50 -0.23
N LYS A 96 8.75 12.81 0.25
CA LYS A 96 8.50 12.47 1.66
C LYS A 96 9.02 11.07 1.99
N GLY A 97 9.63 10.90 3.15
CA GLY A 97 10.15 9.59 3.58
C GLY A 97 9.01 8.61 3.85
N ILE A 98 9.20 7.34 3.50
CA ILE A 98 8.27 6.27 3.88
C ILE A 98 8.77 5.66 5.19
N GLY A 99 8.03 5.92 6.27
CA GLY A 99 8.31 5.41 7.60
C GLY A 99 7.33 4.33 7.99
N PRO A 100 6.37 4.59 8.89
CA PRO A 100 5.33 3.63 9.25
C PRO A 100 4.50 3.20 8.04
N TYR A 101 4.22 1.90 7.95
CA TYR A 101 3.29 1.36 6.96
C TYR A 101 2.59 0.12 7.48
N ASN A 102 1.43 -0.14 6.89
CA ASN A 102 0.65 -1.35 7.09
C ASN A 102 0.67 -2.17 5.81
N LEU A 103 0.93 -3.47 5.93
CA LEU A 103 0.77 -4.41 4.83
C LEU A 103 -0.36 -5.38 5.17
N ILE A 104 -1.31 -5.50 4.24
CA ILE A 104 -2.46 -6.39 4.37
C ILE A 104 -2.52 -7.27 3.14
N GLU A 105 -2.58 -8.57 3.36
CA GLU A 105 -2.81 -9.53 2.28
C GLU A 105 -4.30 -9.59 1.94
N THR A 106 -4.59 -9.58 0.66
CA THR A 106 -5.91 -9.88 0.11
C THR A 106 -5.77 -10.87 -1.02
N THR A 107 -6.77 -11.71 -1.20
CA THR A 107 -6.84 -12.55 -2.38
C THR A 107 -7.75 -11.95 -3.44
N PHE A 108 -7.35 -12.12 -4.70
CA PHE A 108 -8.22 -11.94 -5.85
C PHE A 108 -8.42 -13.27 -6.56
N SER A 109 -9.66 -13.56 -6.94
CA SER A 109 -10.00 -14.71 -7.77
C SER A 109 -10.60 -14.22 -9.07
N ASP A 110 -9.91 -14.47 -10.18
CA ASP A 110 -10.36 -14.15 -11.54
C ASP A 110 -11.71 -14.79 -11.88
N THR A 111 -12.08 -15.86 -11.16
CA THR A 111 -13.31 -16.64 -11.38
C THR A 111 -14.52 -16.11 -10.61
N SER A 112 -14.31 -15.38 -9.50
CA SER A 112 -15.36 -15.13 -8.50
C SER A 112 -15.71 -13.66 -8.31
N GLY A 113 -14.85 -12.73 -8.78
CA GLY A 113 -14.99 -11.29 -8.49
C GLY A 113 -14.93 -10.95 -6.98
N TYR A 114 -14.58 -11.93 -6.14
CA TYR A 114 -14.53 -11.79 -4.69
C TYR A 114 -13.15 -11.30 -4.28
N TYR A 115 -13.11 -10.08 -3.76
CA TYR A 115 -11.94 -9.51 -3.11
C TYR A 115 -12.08 -9.77 -1.61
N GLY A 116 -11.28 -10.70 -1.08
CA GLY A 116 -11.27 -11.03 0.33
C GLY A 116 -10.58 -9.97 1.19
N PHE A 117 -11.06 -8.72 1.16
CA PHE A 117 -10.55 -7.67 2.04
C PHE A 117 -11.23 -7.78 3.42
N ASN A 118 -10.44 -8.09 4.45
CA ASN A 118 -10.92 -8.13 5.82
C ASN A 118 -10.75 -6.76 6.50
N ILE A 119 -11.84 -6.02 6.63
CA ILE A 119 -11.83 -4.69 7.25
C ILE A 119 -11.46 -4.72 8.74
N HIS A 120 -11.67 -5.82 9.45
CA HIS A 120 -11.26 -5.94 10.85
C HIS A 120 -9.73 -6.05 10.96
N THR A 121 -9.10 -6.77 10.04
CA THR A 121 -7.63 -6.80 9.93
C THR A 121 -7.09 -5.41 9.60
N ALA A 122 -7.69 -4.70 8.64
CA ALA A 122 -7.27 -3.36 8.30
C ALA A 122 -7.42 -2.36 9.44
N ALA A 123 -8.54 -2.40 10.16
CA ALA A 123 -8.78 -1.56 11.32
C ALA A 123 -7.78 -1.86 12.45
N HIS A 124 -7.48 -3.13 12.70
CA HIS A 124 -6.52 -3.52 13.73
C HIS A 124 -5.10 -3.03 13.41
N GLU A 125 -4.62 -3.22 12.18
CA GLU A 125 -3.26 -2.78 11.82
C GLU A 125 -3.15 -1.25 11.78
N SER A 126 -4.23 -0.53 11.45
CA SER A 126 -4.24 0.94 11.40
C SER A 126 -4.36 1.61 12.76
N SER A 127 -4.56 0.85 13.83
CA SER A 127 -4.60 1.36 15.20
C SER A 127 -3.33 1.07 16.01
N LYS A 128 -2.31 0.48 15.39
CA LYS A 128 -1.02 0.18 16.01
C LYS A 128 -0.07 1.35 15.83
#